data_AF-A0A9P8A9L3-F1
#
_entry.id   AF-A0A9P8A9L3-F1
#
_cell.length_a   1.000
_cell.length_b   1.000
_cell.length_c   1.000
_cell.angle_alpha   90.00
_cell.angle_beta   90.00
_cell.angle_gamma   90.00
#
_symmetry.space_group_name_H-M   'P 1'
#
loop_
_entity.id
_entity.type
_entity.pdbx_description
1 polymer ?
#
loop_
_entity_poly.entity_id
_entity_poly.type
_entity_poly.pdbx_seq_one_letter_code
_entity_poly.pdbx_strand_id
1 'polypeptide(L)'
;MIDNAVTSVSPTLLLFLPLPMPQLYAEQEELIESLRISNDHANSSFKLVLLAFSAMEISIHIVFSVYRWYKSSTQYPRYPDSHDPSIVFRQSASPATATLFSLISFGIGMFIIKDTTRIARDSLAVWTFVSVTPLLLMAGATDFSFELLWWSMPLMLQVVDLVSLWIMQDPEEAFFTLDKSRYRLKGA
;
A
#
# COMPACT_ATOMS: atom_id res chain seq x y z
N MET A 1 10.28 -83.72 -14.62
CA MET A 1 9.34 -82.82 -15.32
C MET A 1 8.61 -82.03 -14.26
N ILE A 2 8.75 -80.70 -14.31
CA ILE A 2 7.81 -79.67 -13.80
C ILE A 2 7.76 -79.53 -12.26
N ASP A 3 7.86 -78.36 -11.63
CA ASP A 3 8.30 -77.01 -12.01
C ASP A 3 8.57 -76.24 -10.71
N ASN A 4 9.53 -75.32 -10.79
CA ASN A 4 9.83 -74.33 -9.75
C ASN A 4 8.71 -73.30 -9.66
N ALA A 5 8.06 -73.18 -8.50
CA ALA A 5 7.23 -72.03 -8.17
C ALA A 5 8.11 -70.92 -7.57
N VAL A 6 8.73 -70.12 -8.44
CA VAL A 6 9.27 -68.81 -8.11
C VAL A 6 8.08 -67.87 -7.95
N THR A 7 7.74 -67.53 -6.71
CA THR A 7 6.77 -66.47 -6.42
C THR A 7 7.37 -65.13 -6.81
N SER A 8 6.95 -64.66 -7.97
CA SER A 8 7.02 -63.29 -8.48
C SER A 8 6.49 -62.31 -7.43
N VAL A 9 7.39 -61.58 -6.79
CA VAL A 9 7.06 -60.39 -6.00
C VAL A 9 6.98 -59.22 -6.99
N SER A 10 5.77 -58.71 -7.17
CA SER A 10 5.45 -57.62 -8.10
C SER A 10 6.23 -56.34 -7.76
N PRO A 11 6.91 -55.67 -8.71
CA PRO A 11 7.72 -54.48 -8.47
C PRO A 11 6.91 -53.18 -8.26
N THR A 12 5.59 -53.26 -8.24
CA THR A 12 4.70 -52.08 -8.21
C THR A 12 4.49 -51.48 -6.81
N LEU A 13 4.99 -52.12 -5.74
CA LEU A 13 4.84 -51.66 -4.36
C LEU A 13 6.02 -50.81 -3.83
N LEU A 14 6.99 -50.45 -4.68
CA LEU A 14 8.13 -49.60 -4.28
C LEU A 14 7.92 -48.09 -4.53
N LEU A 15 6.80 -47.69 -5.13
CA LEU A 15 6.48 -46.27 -5.43
C LEU A 15 5.80 -45.52 -4.28
N PHE A 16 5.53 -46.19 -3.15
CA PHE A 16 5.00 -45.59 -1.92
C PHE A 16 5.94 -45.77 -0.73
N LEU A 17 7.25 -45.84 -0.99
CA LEU A 17 8.21 -45.68 0.10
C LEU A 17 8.15 -44.23 0.57
N PRO A 18 7.82 -43.96 1.86
CA PRO A 18 7.99 -42.63 2.40
C PRO A 18 9.44 -42.23 2.17
N LEU A 19 9.64 -41.11 1.47
CA LEU A 19 10.97 -40.54 1.25
C LEU A 19 11.70 -40.49 2.60
N PRO A 20 12.98 -40.87 2.66
CA PRO A 20 13.75 -40.75 3.88
C PRO A 20 13.64 -39.31 4.37
N MET A 21 13.11 -39.14 5.58
CA MET A 21 12.87 -37.87 6.28
C MET A 21 13.86 -36.74 5.92
N PRO A 22 15.20 -36.94 5.88
CA PRO A 22 16.15 -35.88 5.50
C PRO A 22 15.96 -35.28 4.10
N GLN A 23 15.48 -36.03 3.11
CA GLN A 23 15.25 -35.52 1.74
C GLN A 23 13.99 -34.65 1.66
N LEU A 24 12.92 -35.04 2.35
CA LEU A 24 11.68 -34.26 2.43
C LEU A 24 11.91 -32.89 3.06
N TYR A 25 12.80 -32.81 4.07
CA TYR A 25 13.13 -31.53 4.72
C TYR A 25 13.96 -30.60 3.85
N ALA A 26 14.85 -31.14 3.01
CA ALA A 26 15.66 -30.33 2.10
C ALA A 26 14.79 -29.71 0.99
N GLU A 27 13.88 -30.50 0.41
CA GLU A 27 12.92 -30.01 -0.59
C GLU A 27 11.97 -28.97 0.01
N GLN A 28 11.47 -29.17 1.23
CA GLN A 28 10.64 -28.17 1.92
C GLN A 28 11.39 -26.87 2.20
N GLU A 29 12.68 -26.94 2.57
CA GLU A 29 13.49 -25.74 2.80
C GLU A 29 13.71 -24.93 1.52
N GLU A 30 14.00 -25.63 0.41
CA GLU A 30 14.17 -25.00 -0.90
C GLU A 30 12.87 -24.34 -1.37
N LEU A 31 11.72 -24.96 -1.08
CA LEU A 31 10.41 -24.40 -1.39
C LEU A 31 10.08 -23.17 -0.54
N ILE A 32 10.42 -23.18 0.76
CA ILE A 32 10.22 -22.02 1.64
C ILE A 32 11.13 -20.86 1.24
N GLU A 33 12.41 -21.14 0.93
CA GLU A 33 13.36 -20.10 0.53
C GLU A 33 13.01 -19.50 -0.84
N SER A 34 12.60 -20.32 -1.81
CA SER A 34 12.14 -19.82 -3.11
C SER A 34 10.86 -18.99 -2.99
N LEU A 35 9.93 -19.37 -2.10
CA LEU A 35 8.75 -18.57 -1.79
C LEU A 35 9.12 -17.24 -1.15
N ARG A 36 10.14 -17.20 -0.28
CA ARG A 36 10.63 -15.96 0.34
C ARG A 36 11.21 -15.00 -0.68
N ILE A 37 12.10 -15.49 -1.56
CA ILE A 37 12.71 -14.68 -2.63
C ILE A 37 11.64 -14.16 -3.60
N SER A 38 10.67 -15.01 -3.95
CA SER A 38 9.55 -14.62 -4.81
C SER A 38 8.67 -13.54 -4.16
N ASN A 39 8.43 -13.66 -2.84
CA ASN A 39 7.68 -12.67 -2.08
C ASN A 39 8.42 -11.34 -2.00
N ASP A 40 9.72 -11.34 -1.68
CA ASP A 40 10.54 -10.13 -1.63
C ASP A 40 10.54 -9.40 -2.99
N HIS A 41 10.63 -10.15 -4.08
CA HIS A 41 10.54 -9.60 -5.43
C HIS A 41 9.15 -9.02 -5.74
N ALA A 42 8.08 -9.72 -5.35
CA ALA A 42 6.71 -9.23 -5.52
C ALA A 42 6.47 -7.96 -4.69
N ASN A 43 6.89 -7.94 -3.43
CA ASN A 43 6.79 -6.80 -2.52
C ASN A 43 7.53 -5.58 -3.09
N SER A 44 8.77 -5.78 -3.57
CA SER A 44 9.54 -4.72 -4.24
C SER A 44 8.81 -4.17 -5.48
N SER A 45 8.24 -5.04 -6.29
CA SER A 45 7.46 -4.65 -7.48
C SER A 45 6.20 -3.86 -7.10
N PHE A 46 5.46 -4.29 -6.07
CA PHE A 46 4.30 -3.57 -5.57
C PHE A 46 4.67 -2.18 -5.02
N LYS A 47 5.78 -2.04 -4.30
CA LYS A 47 6.27 -0.73 -3.83
C LYS A 47 6.57 0.22 -4.99
N LEU A 48 7.21 -0.29 -6.04
CA LEU A 48 7.50 0.50 -7.24
C LEU A 48 6.21 1.02 -7.88
N VAL A 49 5.19 0.16 -7.99
CA VAL A 49 3.87 0.54 -8.52
C VAL A 49 3.21 1.62 -7.66
N LEU A 50 3.20 1.47 -6.33
CA LEU A 50 2.64 2.49 -5.43
C LEU A 50 3.36 3.84 -5.52
N LEU A 51 4.70 3.82 -5.62
CA LEU A 51 5.49 5.04 -5.81
C LEU A 51 5.19 5.69 -7.17
N ALA A 52 4.99 4.91 -8.22
CA ALA A 52 4.62 5.42 -9.54
C ALA A 52 3.22 6.08 -9.52
N PHE A 53 2.25 5.48 -8.84
CA PHE A 53 0.92 6.07 -8.64
C PHE A 53 0.99 7.37 -7.84
N SER A 54 1.75 7.40 -6.75
CA SER A 54 1.99 8.61 -5.95
C SER A 54 2.62 9.74 -6.79
N ALA A 55 3.64 9.42 -7.60
CA ALA A 55 4.30 10.39 -8.47
C ALA A 55 3.37 10.93 -9.58
N MET A 56 2.55 10.05 -10.16
CA MET A 56 1.52 10.45 -11.12
C MET A 56 0.53 11.41 -10.47
N GLU A 57 0.05 11.12 -9.26
CA GLU A 57 -0.92 11.96 -8.57
C GLU A 57 -0.36 13.34 -8.20
N ILE A 58 0.88 13.40 -7.71
CA ILE A 58 1.61 14.66 -7.49
C ILE A 58 1.64 15.48 -8.78
N SER A 59 1.92 14.83 -9.93
CA SER A 59 2.00 15.50 -11.22
C SER A 59 0.65 16.09 -11.63
N ILE A 60 -0.44 15.34 -11.48
CA ILE A 60 -1.81 15.83 -11.76
C ILE A 60 -2.15 16.98 -10.79
N HIS A 61 -1.76 16.87 -9.51
CA HIS A 61 -1.97 17.93 -8.53
C HIS A 61 -1.25 19.23 -8.85
N ILE A 62 -0.01 19.14 -9.32
CA ILE A 62 0.75 20.31 -9.78
C ILE A 62 0.06 20.94 -11.00
N VAL A 63 -0.32 20.14 -12.00
CA VAL A 63 -1.01 20.64 -13.21
C VAL A 63 -2.31 21.35 -12.85
N PHE A 64 -3.14 20.75 -12.00
CA PHE A 64 -4.40 21.34 -11.58
C PHE A 64 -4.20 22.63 -10.78
N SER A 65 -3.18 22.65 -9.91
CA SER A 65 -2.84 23.83 -9.10
C SER A 65 -2.33 24.98 -9.97
N VAL A 66 -1.48 24.69 -10.95
CA VAL A 66 -1.01 25.67 -11.94
C VAL A 66 -2.17 26.19 -12.78
N TYR A 67 -3.08 25.33 -13.21
CA TYR A 67 -4.28 25.73 -13.95
C TYR A 67 -5.18 26.66 -13.12
N ARG A 68 -5.47 26.31 -11.86
CA ARG A 68 -6.23 27.15 -10.91
C ARG A 68 -5.54 28.48 -10.67
N TRP A 69 -4.22 28.50 -10.50
CA TRP A 69 -3.42 29.71 -10.31
C TRP A 69 -3.51 30.65 -11.51
N TYR A 70 -3.35 30.11 -12.73
CA TYR A 70 -3.47 30.85 -13.98
C TYR A 70 -4.87 31.46 -14.16
N LYS A 71 -5.91 30.67 -13.88
CA LYS A 71 -7.32 31.12 -13.95
C LYS A 71 -7.65 32.18 -12.89
N SER A 72 -7.13 32.03 -11.67
CA SER A 72 -7.32 33.02 -10.60
C SER A 72 -6.62 34.34 -10.90
N SER A 73 -5.48 34.31 -11.58
CA SER A 73 -4.72 35.52 -11.94
C SER A 73 -5.36 36.31 -13.10
N THR A 74 -6.26 35.68 -13.86
CA THR A 74 -6.93 36.28 -15.03
C THR A 74 -8.35 36.76 -14.72
N GLN A 75 -8.92 36.43 -13.56
CA GLN A 75 -10.22 36.94 -13.12
C GLN A 75 -10.04 38.18 -12.25
N TYR A 76 -10.59 39.32 -12.69
CA TYR A 76 -10.64 40.55 -11.90
C TYR A 76 -11.33 40.31 -10.54
N PRO A 77 -10.84 40.94 -9.45
CA PRO A 77 -11.45 40.80 -8.14
C PRO A 77 -12.87 41.38 -8.20
N ARG A 78 -13.89 40.51 -8.19
CA ARG A 78 -15.25 40.91 -7.86
C ARG A 78 -15.26 41.27 -6.37
N TYR A 79 -15.48 42.54 -6.08
CA TYR A 79 -15.74 43.01 -4.73
C TYR A 79 -16.94 42.23 -4.15
N PRO A 80 -16.82 41.66 -2.94
CA PRO A 80 -17.93 40.96 -2.31
C PRO A 80 -18.93 41.99 -1.77
N ASP A 81 -20.03 42.20 -2.49
CA ASP A 81 -21.26 42.73 -1.89
C ASP A 81 -21.94 41.58 -1.13
N SER A 82 -21.59 41.35 0.15
CA SER A 82 -22.51 40.72 1.12
C SER A 82 -21.91 40.60 2.53
N HIS A 83 -22.73 41.02 3.50
CA HIS A 83 -22.61 40.83 4.94
C HIS A 83 -22.81 39.35 5.38
N ASP A 84 -22.28 38.37 4.64
CA ASP A 84 -22.44 36.96 4.97
C ASP A 84 -21.13 36.41 5.57
N PRO A 85 -21.11 35.99 6.86
CA PRO A 85 -19.89 35.48 7.51
C PRO A 85 -19.33 34.21 6.85
N SER A 86 -20.13 33.49 6.07
CA SER A 86 -19.69 32.36 5.25
C SER A 86 -18.70 32.74 4.14
N ILE A 87 -18.72 34.00 3.69
CA ILE A 87 -17.83 34.53 2.65
C ILE A 87 -16.41 34.72 3.18
N VAL A 88 -16.26 35.09 4.46
CA VAL A 88 -14.95 35.24 5.11
C VAL A 88 -14.22 33.90 5.18
N PHE A 89 -14.94 32.82 5.53
CA PHE A 89 -14.38 31.48 5.51
C PHE A 89 -14.03 31.03 4.09
N ARG A 90 -14.91 31.28 3.10
CA ARG A 90 -14.67 31.04 1.66
C ARG A 90 -13.45 31.79 1.12
N GLN A 91 -13.16 32.97 1.63
CA GLN A 91 -12.01 33.80 1.23
C GLN A 91 -10.72 33.45 1.99
N SER A 92 -10.83 32.94 3.23
CA SER A 92 -9.67 32.53 4.04
C SER A 92 -9.04 31.21 3.60
N ALA A 93 -9.84 30.32 3.00
CA ALA A 93 -9.37 29.04 2.50
C ALA A 93 -8.65 29.25 1.16
N SER A 94 -7.34 29.50 1.21
CA SER A 94 -6.57 29.65 -0.01
C SER A 94 -6.40 28.27 -0.68
N PRO A 95 -6.76 28.10 -1.96
CA PRO A 95 -6.48 26.86 -2.69
C PRO A 95 -5.00 26.50 -2.68
N ALA A 96 -4.11 27.50 -2.58
CA ALA A 96 -2.67 27.33 -2.45
C ALA A 96 -2.28 26.58 -1.17
N THR A 97 -2.89 26.92 -0.03
CA THR A 97 -2.66 26.19 1.23
C THR A 97 -3.15 24.75 1.14
N ALA A 98 -4.33 24.51 0.57
CA ALA A 98 -4.84 23.15 0.38
C ALA A 98 -3.92 22.31 -0.51
N THR A 99 -3.42 22.87 -1.62
CA THR A 99 -2.41 22.22 -2.47
C THR A 99 -1.14 21.88 -1.70
N LEU A 100 -0.62 22.80 -0.88
CA LEU A 100 0.62 22.58 -0.13
C LEU A 100 0.46 21.42 0.86
N PHE A 101 -0.66 21.35 1.58
CA PHE A 101 -0.95 20.21 2.46
C PHE A 101 -1.14 18.90 1.69
N SER A 102 -1.77 18.91 0.51
CA SER A 102 -1.85 17.71 -0.35
C SER A 102 -0.46 17.23 -0.77
N LEU A 103 0.43 18.13 -1.21
CA LEU A 103 1.80 17.78 -1.61
C LEU A 103 2.62 17.22 -0.44
N ILE A 104 2.48 17.79 0.76
CA ILE A 104 3.13 17.27 1.96
C ILE A 104 2.58 15.89 2.30
N SER A 105 1.26 15.66 2.21
CA SER A 105 0.66 14.34 2.44
C SER A 105 1.23 13.30 1.48
N PHE A 106 1.32 13.60 0.18
CA PHE A 106 1.91 12.68 -0.80
C PHE A 106 3.40 12.42 -0.52
N GLY A 107 4.16 13.45 -0.12
CA GLY A 107 5.56 13.28 0.27
C GLY A 107 5.74 12.35 1.47
N ILE A 108 4.87 12.47 2.48
CA ILE A 108 4.86 11.57 3.64
C ILE A 108 4.49 10.14 3.21
N GLY A 109 3.47 9.98 2.36
CA GLY A 109 3.07 8.67 1.82
C GLY A 109 4.20 7.97 1.08
N MET A 110 4.88 8.67 0.16
CA MET A 110 6.05 8.13 -0.55
C MET A 110 7.18 7.73 0.41
N PHE A 111 7.43 8.53 1.45
CA PHE A 111 8.45 8.21 2.45
C PHE A 111 8.08 6.92 3.20
N ILE A 112 6.81 6.77 3.61
CA ILE A 112 6.32 5.58 4.31
C ILE A 112 6.41 4.33 3.42
N ILE A 113 5.98 4.42 2.15
CA ILE A 113 6.07 3.31 1.19
C ILE A 113 7.53 2.88 1.02
N LYS A 114 8.44 3.84 0.87
CA LYS A 114 9.87 3.57 0.69
C LYS A 114 10.49 2.91 1.92
N ASP A 115 10.15 3.38 3.12
CA ASP A 115 10.83 2.93 4.34
C ASP A 115 10.29 1.58 4.84
N THR A 116 9.00 1.26 4.59
CA THR A 116 8.23 0.00 4.81
C THR A 116 8.42 -0.78 6.13
N THR A 117 9.40 -0.44 6.95
CA THR A 117 9.96 -1.32 7.98
C THR A 117 9.32 -1.07 9.32
N ARG A 118 8.85 0.15 9.61
CA ARG A 118 8.01 0.48 10.78
C ARG A 118 7.17 1.73 10.53
N ILE A 119 5.86 1.55 10.34
CA ILE A 119 4.92 2.67 10.45
C ILE A 119 4.74 2.96 11.94
N ALA A 120 5.41 3.98 12.47
CA ALA A 120 5.13 4.46 13.81
C ALA A 120 3.71 5.02 13.88
N ARG A 121 3.01 4.78 15.01
CA ARG A 121 1.65 5.31 15.23
C ARG A 121 1.60 6.84 15.09
N ASP A 122 2.67 7.51 15.54
CA ASP A 122 2.79 8.97 15.45
C ASP A 122 2.91 9.44 14.00
N SER A 123 3.69 8.75 13.17
CA SER A 123 3.80 9.03 11.72
C SER A 123 2.46 8.85 11.01
N LEU A 124 1.70 7.82 11.37
CA LEU A 124 0.35 7.60 10.82
C LEU A 124 -0.63 8.70 11.23
N ALA A 125 -0.57 9.15 12.48
CA ALA A 125 -1.43 10.23 12.98
C ALA A 125 -1.13 11.55 12.27
N VAL A 126 0.15 11.90 12.13
CA VAL A 126 0.60 13.09 11.38
C VAL A 126 0.16 12.99 9.92
N TRP A 127 0.38 11.85 9.27
CA TRP A 127 -0.02 11.67 7.88
C TRP A 127 -1.52 11.85 7.69
N THR A 128 -2.34 11.19 8.52
CA THR A 128 -3.80 11.32 8.49
C THR A 128 -4.26 12.76 8.68
N PHE A 129 -3.67 13.47 9.65
CA PHE A 129 -4.00 14.87 9.90
C PHE A 129 -3.70 15.75 8.69
N VAL A 130 -2.51 15.58 8.09
CA VAL A 130 -2.10 16.33 6.89
C VAL A 130 -2.99 15.98 5.69
N SER A 131 -3.40 14.73 5.52
CA SER A 131 -4.28 14.28 4.43
C SER A 131 -5.72 14.79 4.54
N VAL A 132 -6.23 14.97 5.76
CA VAL A 132 -7.59 15.49 6.02
C VAL A 132 -7.66 17.02 5.86
N THR A 133 -6.56 17.71 6.10
CA THR A 133 -6.50 19.19 6.10
C THR A 133 -6.98 19.82 4.78
N PRO A 134 -6.55 19.38 3.57
CA PRO A 134 -7.04 19.91 2.31
C PRO A 134 -8.56 19.80 2.14
N LEU A 135 -9.13 18.66 2.58
CA LEU A 135 -10.56 18.41 2.53
C LEU A 135 -11.32 19.37 3.45
N LEU A 136 -10.87 19.56 4.69
CA LEU A 136 -11.50 20.49 5.64
C LEU A 136 -11.42 21.95 5.17
N LEU A 137 -10.28 22.36 4.61
CA LEU A 137 -10.09 23.71 4.07
C LEU A 137 -11.05 23.99 2.92
N MET A 138 -11.30 22.99 2.06
CA MET A 138 -12.09 23.18 0.84
C MET A 138 -13.57 22.79 0.96
N ALA A 139 -13.95 22.08 2.03
CA ALA A 139 -15.34 21.69 2.29
C ALA A 139 -16.28 22.89 2.48
N GLY A 140 -15.79 23.99 3.06
CA GLY A 140 -16.55 25.24 3.19
C GLY A 140 -16.53 26.13 1.94
N ALA A 141 -15.60 25.87 1.01
CA ALA A 141 -15.30 26.75 -0.11
C ALA A 141 -15.86 26.28 -1.46
N THR A 142 -16.33 25.04 -1.57
CA THR A 142 -16.71 24.42 -2.84
C THR A 142 -18.21 24.09 -2.88
N ASP A 143 -18.88 24.49 -3.97
CA ASP A 143 -20.26 24.10 -4.25
C ASP A 143 -20.23 22.66 -4.81
N PHE A 144 -20.50 21.73 -3.89
CA PHE A 144 -20.48 20.27 -3.96
C PHE A 144 -20.60 19.64 -5.38
N SER A 145 -19.52 19.02 -5.89
CA SER A 145 -19.54 17.95 -6.91
C SER A 145 -18.14 17.37 -7.15
N PHE A 146 -17.33 17.98 -8.03
CA PHE A 146 -16.04 17.42 -8.49
C PHE A 146 -14.84 17.93 -7.69
N GLU A 147 -14.89 19.19 -7.23
CA GLU A 147 -13.78 19.79 -6.48
C GLU A 147 -13.61 19.13 -5.11
N LEU A 148 -14.69 18.76 -4.43
CA LEU A 148 -14.59 18.08 -3.14
C LEU A 148 -13.95 16.69 -3.27
N LEU A 149 -14.32 15.94 -4.32
CA LEU A 149 -13.68 14.66 -4.64
C LEU A 149 -12.18 14.85 -4.86
N TRP A 150 -11.81 15.87 -5.62
CA TRP A 150 -10.42 16.23 -5.85
C TRP A 150 -9.65 16.51 -4.55
N TRP A 151 -10.25 17.25 -3.61
CA TRP A 151 -9.63 17.54 -2.30
C TRP A 151 -9.62 16.34 -1.35
N SER A 152 -10.39 15.28 -1.63
CA SER A 152 -10.36 14.02 -0.88
C SER A 152 -9.27 13.05 -1.36
N MET A 153 -8.63 13.33 -2.50
CA MET A 153 -7.65 12.44 -3.12
C MET A 153 -6.46 12.06 -2.20
N PRO A 154 -5.84 12.99 -1.44
CA PRO A 154 -4.77 12.62 -0.49
C PRO A 154 -5.19 11.58 0.54
N LEU A 155 -6.44 11.66 1.00
CA LEU A 155 -7.00 10.72 1.96
C LEU A 155 -7.31 9.37 1.31
N MET A 156 -7.85 9.39 0.08
CA MET A 156 -8.13 8.18 -0.68
C MET A 156 -6.84 7.42 -1.00
N LEU A 157 -5.77 8.11 -1.43
CA LEU A 157 -4.48 7.49 -1.69
C LEU A 157 -3.85 6.93 -0.42
N GLN A 158 -3.94 7.66 0.70
CA GLN A 158 -3.49 7.16 1.99
C GLN A 158 -4.15 5.82 2.36
N VAL A 159 -5.46 5.66 2.11
CA VAL A 159 -6.14 4.38 2.35
C VAL A 159 -5.58 3.27 1.45
N VAL A 160 -5.39 3.55 0.16
CA VAL A 160 -4.82 2.58 -0.79
C VAL A 160 -3.41 2.16 -0.36
N ASP A 161 -2.58 3.10 0.05
CA ASP A 161 -1.22 2.84 0.52
C ASP A 161 -1.23 1.98 1.80
N LEU A 162 -2.08 2.30 2.77
CA LEU A 162 -2.19 1.52 4.01
C LEU A 162 -2.68 0.09 3.76
N VAL A 163 -3.69 -0.09 2.91
CA VAL A 163 -4.18 -1.42 2.52
C VAL A 163 -3.07 -2.20 1.81
N SER A 164 -2.32 -1.54 0.92
CA SER A 164 -1.24 -2.20 0.19
C SER A 164 -0.09 -2.60 1.12
N LEU A 165 0.28 -1.75 2.06
CA LEU A 165 1.29 -2.04 3.09
C LEU A 165 0.83 -3.17 4.03
N TRP A 166 -0.46 -3.23 4.35
CA TRP A 166 -1.02 -4.33 5.14
C TRP A 166 -0.92 -5.67 4.41
N ILE A 167 -1.27 -5.70 3.11
CA ILE A 167 -1.12 -6.90 2.27
C ILE A 167 0.35 -7.35 2.16
N MET A 168 1.29 -6.40 2.13
CA MET A 168 2.73 -6.70 2.11
C MET A 168 3.26 -7.31 3.43
N GLN A 169 2.60 -7.04 4.56
CA GLN A 169 3.03 -7.54 5.88
C GLN A 169 2.46 -8.93 6.23
N ASP A 170 1.28 -9.27 5.71
CA ASP A 170 0.59 -10.54 5.95
C ASP A 170 1.41 -11.83 5.67
N PRO A 171 2.25 -11.92 4.62
CA PRO A 171 3.01 -13.15 4.36
C PRO A 171 4.13 -13.41 5.37
N GLU A 172 4.75 -12.38 5.94
CA GLU A 172 5.86 -12.55 6.90
C GLU A 172 5.39 -13.22 8.21
N GLU A 173 4.17 -12.90 8.66
CA GLU A 173 3.56 -13.55 9.83
C GLU A 173 3.24 -15.03 9.57
N ALA A 174 2.81 -15.36 8.34
CA ALA A 174 2.55 -16.74 7.94
C ALA A 174 3.84 -17.59 7.93
N PHE A 175 4.94 -17.04 7.41
CA PHE A 175 6.26 -17.69 7.44
C PHE A 175 6.81 -17.82 8.87
N PHE A 176 6.68 -16.78 9.71
CA PHE A 176 7.10 -16.85 11.12
C PHE A 176 6.32 -17.92 11.90
N THR A 177 5.04 -18.10 11.60
CA THR A 177 4.19 -19.13 12.22
C THR A 177 4.61 -20.53 11.77
N LEU A 178 4.92 -20.71 10.48
CA LEU A 178 5.47 -21.96 9.94
C LEU A 178 6.82 -22.30 10.57
N ASP A 179 7.71 -21.32 10.73
CA ASP A 179 9.03 -21.53 11.32
C ASP A 179 8.93 -21.90 12.82
N LYS A 180 8.02 -21.25 13.56
CA LYS A 180 7.72 -21.60 14.97
C LYS A 180 7.12 -23.01 15.12
N SER A 181 6.32 -23.47 14.15
CA SER A 181 5.81 -24.84 14.13
C SER A 181 6.91 -25.89 13.90
N ARG A 182 7.95 -25.54 13.13
CA ARG A 182 9.13 -26.37 12.84
C ARG A 182 9.98 -26.65 14.09
N TYR A 183 10.13 -25.66 14.98
CA TYR A 183 10.83 -25.84 16.27
C TYR A 183 10.09 -26.77 17.24
N ARG A 184 8.76 -26.86 17.15
CA ARG A 184 7.99 -27.81 17.96
C ARG A 184 8.15 -29.27 17.51
N LEU A 185 8.36 -29.52 16.21
CA LEU A 185 8.54 -30.86 15.66
C LEU A 185 9.98 -31.41 15.81
N LYS A 186 11.00 -30.54 15.93
CA LYS A 186 12.38 -30.97 16.23
C LYS A 186 12.62 -31.33 17.70
N GLY A 187 11.67 -31.04 18.59
CA GLY A 187 11.79 -31.24 20.05
C GLY A 187 11.01 -32.44 20.60
N ALA A 188 10.36 -33.23 19.76
CA ALA A 188 9.64 -34.47 20.10
C ALA A 188 10.33 -35.67 19.45
#